data_AF-A0A6Y2WNR1-F1
#
_entry.id   AF-A0A6Y2WNR1-F1
#
_cell.length_a   1.000
_cell.length_b   1.000
_cell.length_c   1.000
_cell.angle_alpha   90.00
_cell.angle_beta   90.00
_cell.angle_gamma   90.00
#
_symmetry.space_group_name_H-M   'P 1'
#
loop_
_entity.id
_entity.type
_entity.pdbx_description
1 polymer ?
#
loop_
_entity_poly.entity_id
_entity_poly.type
_entity_poly.pdbx_seq_one_letter_code
_entity_poly.pdbx_strand_id
1 'polypeptide(L)'
;MQLYASLLLQVFFFAANIYGWYAWSRQNDAQEAALKVRWLSRQQTWRLGGICIIAILLMTWFIDPVFAMLTRVMLALLQTVGIQVAMPELQPDAFPFWDSTMLVLSIAAMVLMTRKYVENWLLWVIIDVISVVIYAVQGVYAMSLEYVLLTAIALMGSYSWIKSAQRNGYTPLAARAC
;
A
#
# COMPACT_ATOMS: atom_id res chain seq x y z
N MET A 1 -21.30 -17.45 -6.60
CA MET A 1 -21.33 -16.43 -7.68
C MET A 1 -20.31 -15.29 -7.50
N GLN A 2 -19.54 -15.20 -6.40
CA GLN A 2 -18.49 -14.17 -6.25
C GLN A 2 -17.18 -14.47 -6.99
N LEU A 3 -16.86 -15.77 -7.21
CA LEU A 3 -15.60 -16.21 -7.82
C LEU A 3 -15.39 -15.77 -9.28
N TYR A 4 -16.45 -15.66 -10.08
CA TYR A 4 -16.33 -15.23 -11.48
C TYR A 4 -16.03 -13.74 -11.61
N ALA A 5 -16.66 -12.91 -10.78
CA ALA A 5 -16.43 -11.47 -10.76
C ALA A 5 -15.00 -11.14 -10.30
N SER A 6 -14.49 -11.85 -9.29
CA SER A 6 -13.11 -11.69 -8.84
C SER A 6 -12.08 -12.15 -9.88
N LEU A 7 -12.35 -13.26 -10.58
CA LEU A 7 -11.48 -13.77 -11.65
C LEU A 7 -11.35 -12.78 -12.81
N LEU A 8 -12.46 -12.22 -13.26
CA LEU A 8 -12.50 -11.27 -14.36
C LEU A 8 -11.76 -9.97 -14.00
N LEU A 9 -11.94 -9.50 -12.77
CA LEU A 9 -11.22 -8.36 -12.24
C LEU A 9 -9.69 -8.61 -12.18
N GLN A 10 -9.25 -9.79 -11.77
CA GLN A 10 -7.83 -10.17 -11.78
C GLN A 10 -7.23 -10.25 -13.18
N VAL A 11 -7.98 -10.76 -14.17
CA VAL A 11 -7.53 -10.76 -15.56
C VAL A 11 -7.35 -9.34 -16.08
N PHE A 12 -8.27 -8.43 -15.73
CA PHE A 12 -8.13 -7.02 -16.05
C PHE A 12 -6.89 -6.40 -15.41
N PHE A 13 -6.66 -6.63 -14.11
CA PHE A 13 -5.49 -6.12 -13.41
C PHE A 13 -4.18 -6.68 -13.98
N PHE A 14 -4.13 -7.96 -14.34
CA PHE A 14 -2.99 -8.57 -14.99
C PHE A 14 -2.65 -7.88 -16.32
N ALA A 15 -3.66 -7.65 -17.18
CA ALA A 15 -3.48 -6.93 -18.44
C ALA A 15 -3.04 -5.47 -18.23
N ALA A 16 -3.63 -4.79 -17.23
CA ALA A 16 -3.25 -3.43 -16.87
C ALA A 16 -1.81 -3.34 -16.35
N ASN A 17 -1.34 -4.31 -15.56
CA ASN A 17 0.05 -4.39 -15.08
C ASN A 17 1.03 -4.59 -16.24
N ILE A 18 0.72 -5.45 -17.21
CA ILE A 18 1.55 -5.63 -18.42
C ILE A 18 1.61 -4.33 -19.22
N TYR A 19 0.47 -3.67 -19.44
CA TYR A 19 0.41 -2.41 -20.16
C TYR A 19 1.16 -1.30 -19.42
N GLY A 20 0.99 -1.21 -18.10
CA GLY A 20 1.69 -0.26 -17.23
C GLY A 20 3.20 -0.45 -17.29
N TRP A 21 3.69 -1.68 -17.24
CA TRP A 21 5.12 -1.99 -17.38
C TRP A 21 5.65 -1.59 -18.76
N TYR A 22 4.92 -1.90 -19.83
CA TYR A 22 5.30 -1.51 -21.19
C TYR A 22 5.34 0.02 -21.38
N ALA A 23 4.33 0.73 -20.88
CA ALA A 23 4.25 2.18 -20.96
C ALA A 23 5.36 2.86 -20.14
N TRP A 24 5.63 2.36 -18.94
CA TRP A 24 6.64 2.89 -18.04
C TRP A 24 8.07 2.62 -18.51
N SER A 25 8.34 1.42 -19.06
CA SER A 25 9.64 1.08 -19.65
C SER A 25 10.05 2.02 -20.79
N ARG A 26 9.12 2.79 -21.36
CA ARG A 26 9.35 3.68 -22.50
C ARG A 26 9.51 5.16 -22.10
N GLN A 27 9.30 5.51 -20.83
CA GLN A 27 9.31 6.91 -20.32
C GLN A 27 10.55 7.28 -19.47
N ASN A 28 11.52 6.36 -19.33
CA ASN A 28 12.50 6.36 -18.24
C ASN A 28 13.76 7.25 -18.36
N ASP A 29 13.86 8.22 -19.26
CA ASP A 29 15.05 9.10 -19.29
C ASP A 29 14.77 10.60 -19.31
N ALA A 30 13.72 11.06 -19.99
CA ALA A 30 13.49 12.51 -20.20
C ALA A 30 12.66 13.19 -19.10
N GLN A 31 11.79 12.46 -18.39
CA GLN A 31 10.91 13.04 -17.35
C GLN A 31 11.42 12.86 -15.91
N GLU A 32 12.21 11.83 -15.62
CA GLU A 32 12.78 11.58 -14.29
C GLU A 32 13.72 12.71 -13.83
N ALA A 33 14.45 13.33 -14.77
CA ALA A 33 15.34 14.46 -14.50
C ALA A 33 14.64 15.72 -13.97
N ALA A 34 13.31 15.84 -14.14
CA ALA A 34 12.53 17.00 -13.69
C ALA A 34 11.96 16.85 -12.26
N LEU A 35 12.00 15.65 -11.66
CA LEU A 35 11.49 15.43 -10.32
C LEU A 35 12.60 15.65 -9.29
N LYS A 36 12.51 16.75 -8.53
CA LYS A 36 13.37 17.02 -7.35
C LYS A 36 13.08 16.03 -6.22
N VAL A 37 13.56 14.80 -6.35
CA VAL A 37 13.44 13.74 -5.34
C VAL A 37 14.32 14.09 -4.13
N ARG A 38 13.78 13.94 -2.92
CA ARG A 38 14.47 14.26 -1.67
C ARG A 38 14.54 13.03 -0.76
N TRP A 39 15.55 13.00 0.10
CA TRP A 39 15.64 12.02 1.19
C TRP A 39 15.01 12.59 2.46
N LEU A 40 14.37 11.74 3.23
CA LEU A 40 13.78 12.12 4.52
C LEU A 40 14.92 12.30 5.54
N SER A 41 14.87 13.37 6.34
CA SER A 41 15.82 13.53 7.44
C SER A 41 15.64 12.40 8.45
N ARG A 42 16.75 11.85 8.98
CA ARG A 42 16.73 10.75 9.96
C ARG A 42 15.76 11.01 11.12
N GLN A 43 15.68 12.25 11.60
CA GLN A 43 14.75 12.63 12.67
C GLN A 43 13.27 12.59 12.25
N GLN A 44 12.97 12.90 10.98
CA GLN A 44 11.63 12.79 10.41
C GLN A 44 11.24 11.33 10.17
N THR A 45 12.17 10.45 9.81
CA THR A 45 11.93 9.00 9.67
C THR A 45 11.50 8.38 11.00
N TRP A 46 12.23 8.67 12.08
CA TRP A 46 11.87 8.17 13.42
C TRP A 46 10.54 8.76 13.92
N ARG A 47 10.25 10.03 13.64
CA ARG A 47 8.95 10.64 13.97
C ARG A 47 7.81 9.98 13.19
N LEU A 48 7.97 9.77 11.88
CA LEU A 48 6.97 9.13 11.04
C LEU A 48 6.76 7.66 11.45
N GLY A 49 7.83 6.93 11.73
CA GLY A 49 7.75 5.58 12.27
C GLY A 49 7.01 5.53 13.61
N GLY A 50 7.31 6.45 14.53
CA GLY A 50 6.59 6.57 15.80
C GLY A 50 5.11 6.89 15.62
N ILE A 51 4.76 7.82 14.71
CA ILE A 51 3.36 8.14 14.37
C ILE A 51 2.65 6.92 13.77
N CYS A 52 3.30 6.18 12.87
CA CYS A 52 2.72 4.98 12.27
C CYS A 52 2.47 3.90 13.34
N ILE A 53 3.42 3.66 14.24
CA ILE A 53 3.25 2.69 15.34
C ILE A 53 2.09 3.08 16.24
N ILE A 54 2.00 4.34 16.66
CA ILE A 54 0.88 4.83 17.49
C ILE A 54 -0.45 4.70 16.74
N ALA A 55 -0.49 5.06 15.45
CA ALA A 55 -1.69 4.94 14.63
C ALA A 55 -2.11 3.47 14.43
N ILE A 56 -1.17 2.55 14.23
CA ILE A 56 -1.45 1.10 14.11
C ILE A 56 -2.00 0.57 15.43
N LEU A 57 -1.41 0.92 16.57
CA LEU A 57 -1.89 0.48 17.89
C LEU A 57 -3.28 1.05 18.19
N LEU A 58 -3.52 2.33 17.88
CA LEU A 58 -4.82 2.97 18.06
C LEU A 58 -5.88 2.32 17.15
N MET A 59 -5.57 2.08 15.88
CA MET A 59 -6.48 1.41 14.95
C MET A 59 -6.74 -0.04 15.33
N THR A 60 -5.72 -0.79 15.74
CA THR A 60 -5.89 -2.18 16.19
C THR A 60 -6.83 -2.25 17.40
N TRP A 61 -6.77 -1.25 18.29
CA TRP A 61 -7.67 -1.18 19.44
C TRP A 61 -9.08 -0.66 19.11
N PHE A 62 -9.22 0.17 18.08
CA PHE A 62 -10.50 0.77 17.65
C PHE A 62 -11.19 0.04 16.49
N ILE A 63 -10.61 -1.03 15.93
CA ILE A 63 -11.20 -1.76 14.80
C ILE A 63 -12.59 -2.29 15.15
N ASP A 64 -12.75 -2.96 16.29
CA ASP A 64 -14.02 -3.59 16.67
C ASP A 64 -15.20 -2.60 16.76
N PRO A 65 -15.08 -1.44 17.45
CA PRO A 65 -16.16 -0.45 17.46
C PRO A 65 -16.38 0.25 16.13
N VAL A 66 -15.32 0.47 15.33
CA VAL A 66 -15.42 1.13 14.01
C VAL A 66 -16.14 0.22 13.01
N PHE A 67 -15.77 -1.06 12.95
CA PHE A 67 -16.47 -2.04 12.12
C PHE A 67 -17.93 -2.18 12.54
N ALA A 68 -18.20 -2.28 13.84
CA ALA A 68 -19.58 -2.32 14.35
C ALA A 68 -20.38 -1.07 13.97
N MET A 69 -19.77 0.12 14.02
CA MET A 69 -20.42 1.36 13.57
C MET A 69 -20.70 1.34 12.06
N LEU A 70 -19.72 0.98 11.23
CA LEU A 70 -19.85 0.93 9.78
C LEU A 70 -20.96 -0.05 9.36
N THR A 71 -20.98 -1.25 9.95
CA THR A 71 -22.03 -2.24 9.69
C THR A 71 -23.40 -1.71 10.09
N ARG A 72 -23.54 -1.03 11.23
CA ARG A 72 -24.81 -0.42 11.66
C ARG A 72 -25.27 0.68 10.71
N VAL A 73 -24.38 1.55 10.25
CA VAL A 73 -24.69 2.61 9.28
C VAL A 73 -25.12 1.99 7.95
N MET A 74 -24.39 0.98 7.46
CA MET A 74 -24.75 0.28 6.22
C MET A 74 -26.12 -0.41 6.32
N LEU A 75 -26.40 -1.09 7.44
CA LEU A 75 -27.71 -1.70 7.69
C LEU A 75 -28.82 -0.66 7.78
N ALA A 76 -28.60 0.48 8.44
CA ALA A 76 -29.56 1.57 8.50
C ALA A 76 -29.87 2.12 7.10
N LEU A 77 -28.85 2.31 6.26
CA LEU A 77 -29.04 2.73 4.87
C LEU A 77 -29.81 1.68 4.04
N LEU A 78 -29.47 0.40 4.16
CA LEU A 78 -30.19 -0.68 3.46
C LEU A 78 -31.65 -0.80 3.89
N GLN A 79 -31.93 -0.59 5.18
CA GLN A 79 -33.29 -0.54 5.72
C GLN A 79 -34.09 0.66 5.20
N THR A 80 -33.46 1.83 5.00
CA THR A 80 -34.14 2.97 4.37
C THR A 80 -34.50 2.73 2.90
N VAL A 81 -33.79 1.84 2.21
CA VAL A 81 -34.05 1.43 0.82
C VAL A 81 -35.05 0.26 0.73
N GLY A 82 -35.55 -0.25 1.88
CA GLY A 82 -36.60 -1.27 1.93
C GLY A 82 -36.11 -2.71 1.83
N ILE A 83 -34.80 -2.96 1.93
CA ILE A 83 -34.21 -4.30 1.89
C ILE A 83 -34.05 -4.80 3.34
N GLN A 84 -34.87 -5.78 3.74
CA GLN A 84 -34.71 -6.48 5.02
C GLN A 84 -33.62 -7.55 4.90
N VAL A 85 -32.40 -7.19 5.26
CA VAL A 85 -31.26 -8.12 5.30
C VAL A 85 -31.14 -8.69 6.70
N ALA A 86 -31.21 -10.02 6.83
CA ALA A 86 -30.87 -10.70 8.08
C ALA A 86 -29.43 -10.35 8.45
N MET A 87 -29.18 -10.00 9.72
CA MET A 87 -27.84 -9.63 10.18
C MET A 87 -26.83 -10.72 9.77
N PRO A 88 -25.88 -10.43 8.86
CA PRO A 88 -24.81 -11.37 8.57
C PRO A 88 -24.03 -11.60 9.86
N GLU A 89 -23.72 -12.84 10.20
CA GLU A 89 -22.71 -13.11 11.22
C GLU A 89 -21.44 -12.37 10.82
N LEU A 90 -21.05 -11.37 11.63
CA LEU A 90 -19.77 -10.71 11.51
C LEU A 90 -18.71 -11.77 11.80
N GLN A 91 -18.17 -12.39 10.73
CA GLN A 91 -16.98 -13.20 10.88
C GLN A 91 -15.87 -12.27 11.38
N PRO A 92 -15.20 -12.61 12.49
CA PRO A 92 -14.06 -11.84 12.97
C PRO A 92 -13.04 -11.74 11.83
N ASP A 93 -12.57 -10.53 11.54
CA ASP A 93 -11.46 -10.35 10.61
C ASP A 93 -10.31 -11.26 11.05
N ALA A 94 -9.85 -12.12 10.15
CA ALA A 94 -8.85 -13.13 10.47
C ALA A 94 -7.53 -12.50 10.96
N PHE A 95 -7.26 -11.23 10.59
CA PHE A 95 -5.98 -10.55 10.84
C PHE A 95 -6.11 -9.02 11.09
N PRO A 96 -6.78 -8.56 12.17
CA PRO A 96 -7.08 -7.14 12.40
C PRO A 96 -5.85 -6.23 12.49
N PHE A 97 -4.76 -6.78 13.03
CA PHE A 97 -3.47 -6.09 13.13
C PHE A 97 -2.85 -5.84 11.76
N TRP A 98 -2.92 -6.82 10.86
CA TRP A 98 -2.32 -6.71 9.53
C TRP A 98 -3.10 -5.71 8.67
N ASP A 99 -4.43 -5.69 8.75
CA ASP A 99 -5.25 -4.73 8.03
C ASP A 99 -5.01 -3.28 8.51
N SER A 100 -4.91 -3.07 9.82
CA SER A 100 -4.51 -1.77 10.39
C SER A 100 -3.13 -1.33 9.91
N THR A 101 -2.18 -2.26 9.90
CA THR A 101 -0.80 -2.01 9.48
C THR A 101 -0.75 -1.60 8.01
N MET A 102 -1.43 -2.34 7.14
CA MET A 102 -1.51 -2.02 5.71
C MET A 102 -2.11 -0.65 5.46
N LEU A 103 -3.21 -0.32 6.13
CA LEU A 103 -3.87 0.96 5.97
C LEU A 103 -2.94 2.12 6.38
N VAL A 104 -2.35 2.05 7.57
CA VAL A 104 -1.49 3.13 8.09
C VAL A 104 -0.23 3.29 7.24
N LEU A 105 0.43 2.18 6.88
CA LEU A 105 1.60 2.22 6.03
C LEU A 105 1.27 2.74 4.62
N SER A 106 0.11 2.39 4.06
CA SER A 106 -0.34 2.88 2.74
C SER A 106 -0.59 4.38 2.74
N ILE A 107 -1.22 4.91 3.80
CA ILE A 107 -1.39 6.36 3.95
C ILE A 107 -0.03 7.05 4.07
N ALA A 108 0.87 6.51 4.90
CA ALA A 108 2.21 7.05 5.06
C ALA A 108 3.00 7.03 3.74
N ALA A 109 2.92 5.94 2.99
CA ALA A 109 3.51 5.79 1.66
C ALA A 109 2.94 6.86 0.72
N MET A 110 1.62 6.98 0.60
CA MET A 110 0.98 7.98 -0.26
C MET A 110 1.39 9.43 0.09
N VAL A 111 1.50 9.75 1.37
CA VAL A 111 1.99 11.07 1.82
C VAL A 111 3.47 11.28 1.46
N LEU A 112 4.31 10.25 1.56
CA LEU A 112 5.71 10.33 1.14
C LEU A 112 5.85 10.41 -0.38
N MET A 113 5.00 9.71 -1.13
CA MET A 113 4.95 9.73 -2.59
C MET A 113 4.61 11.13 -3.10
N THR A 114 3.56 11.75 -2.56
CA THR A 114 3.13 13.11 -2.92
C THR A 114 4.18 14.16 -2.58
N ARG A 115 4.96 13.92 -1.51
CA ARG A 115 6.09 14.77 -1.11
C ARG A 115 7.42 14.43 -1.80
N LYS A 116 7.43 13.47 -2.74
CA LYS A 116 8.58 13.03 -3.54
C LYS A 116 9.78 12.52 -2.70
N TYR A 117 9.48 11.78 -1.64
CA TYR A 117 10.48 11.08 -0.83
C TYR A 117 10.79 9.69 -1.37
N VAL A 118 12.06 9.29 -1.34
CA VAL A 118 12.51 7.96 -1.81
C VAL A 118 11.95 6.84 -0.94
N GLU A 119 11.79 7.10 0.36
CA GLU A 119 11.35 6.15 1.38
C GLU A 119 9.93 5.63 1.13
N ASN A 120 9.11 6.35 0.35
CA ASN A 120 7.83 5.86 -0.14
C ASN A 120 7.93 4.45 -0.77
N TRP A 121 8.91 4.25 -1.64
CA TRP A 121 9.07 2.99 -2.35
C TRP A 121 9.42 1.83 -1.42
N LEU A 122 10.17 2.09 -0.34
CA LEU A 122 10.45 1.09 0.68
C LEU A 122 9.19 0.69 1.45
N LEU A 123 8.30 1.64 1.74
CA LEU A 123 7.02 1.34 2.37
C LEU A 123 6.13 0.49 1.45
N TRP A 124 6.07 0.81 0.14
CA TRP A 124 5.34 -0.02 -0.83
C TRP A 124 5.89 -1.45 -0.91
N VAL A 125 7.21 -1.62 -0.93
CA VAL A 125 7.81 -2.97 -0.89
C VAL A 125 7.40 -3.73 0.38
N ILE A 126 7.39 -3.08 1.54
CA ILE A 126 6.96 -3.72 2.80
C ILE A 126 5.48 -4.13 2.73
N ILE A 127 4.62 -3.23 2.26
CA ILE A 127 3.17 -3.48 2.08
C ILE A 127 2.95 -4.65 1.12
N ASP A 128 3.60 -4.64 -0.04
CA ASP A 128 3.41 -5.68 -1.05
C ASP A 128 3.89 -7.04 -0.52
N VAL A 129 5.05 -7.11 0.16
CA VAL A 129 5.56 -8.36 0.75
C VAL A 129 4.60 -8.93 1.79
N ILE A 130 4.05 -8.09 2.67
CA ILE A 130 3.05 -8.54 3.65
C ILE A 130 1.80 -9.05 2.91
N SER A 131 1.36 -8.35 1.85
CA SER A 131 0.18 -8.74 1.06
C SER A 131 0.39 -10.10 0.40
N VAL A 132 1.57 -10.34 -0.18
CA VAL A 132 1.93 -11.63 -0.78
C VAL A 132 1.76 -12.76 0.24
N VAL A 133 2.28 -12.59 1.45
CA VAL A 133 2.20 -13.62 2.50
C VAL A 133 0.76 -13.89 2.91
N ILE A 134 -0.03 -12.84 3.16
CA ILE A 134 -1.44 -12.98 3.57
C ILE A 134 -2.25 -13.69 2.49
N TYR A 135 -2.16 -13.23 1.24
CA TYR A 135 -2.93 -13.83 0.14
C TYR A 135 -2.45 -15.24 -0.22
N ALA A 136 -1.17 -15.55 -0.04
CA ALA A 136 -0.66 -16.91 -0.21
C ALA A 136 -1.22 -17.86 0.86
N VAL A 137 -1.27 -17.44 2.13
CA VAL A 137 -1.88 -18.22 3.22
C VAL A 137 -3.39 -18.40 3.01
N GLN A 138 -4.08 -17.39 2.47
CA GLN A 138 -5.49 -17.47 2.10
C GLN A 138 -5.77 -18.36 0.88
N GLY A 139 -4.73 -18.88 0.21
CA GLY A 139 -4.86 -19.71 -0.99
C GLY A 139 -5.24 -18.94 -2.26
N VAL A 140 -5.21 -17.61 -2.22
CA VAL A 140 -5.53 -16.73 -3.36
C VAL A 140 -4.24 -16.41 -4.12
N TYR A 141 -3.69 -17.42 -4.79
CA TYR A 141 -2.38 -17.32 -5.47
C TYR A 141 -2.33 -16.21 -6.53
N ALA A 142 -3.44 -15.94 -7.22
CA ALA A 142 -3.51 -14.88 -8.22
C ALA A 142 -3.23 -13.49 -7.63
N MET A 143 -3.81 -13.15 -6.47
CA MET A 143 -3.49 -11.88 -5.79
C MET A 143 -2.03 -11.88 -5.32
N SER A 144 -1.56 -12.98 -4.75
CA SER A 144 -0.16 -13.05 -4.30
C SER A 144 0.83 -12.81 -5.44
N LEU A 145 0.55 -13.32 -6.65
CA LEU A 145 1.40 -13.10 -7.82
C LEU A 145 1.35 -11.63 -8.28
N GLU A 146 0.18 -11.00 -8.25
CA GLU A 146 0.05 -9.57 -8.56
C GLU A 146 0.91 -8.71 -7.62
N TYR A 147 0.83 -8.94 -6.30
CA TYR A 147 1.66 -8.20 -5.34
C TYR A 147 3.16 -8.49 -5.49
N VAL A 148 3.56 -9.68 -5.96
CA VAL A 148 4.97 -9.95 -6.33
C VAL A 148 5.40 -9.06 -7.50
N LEU A 149 4.55 -8.88 -8.51
CA LEU A 149 4.84 -7.99 -9.64
C LEU A 149 4.90 -6.52 -9.19
N LEU A 150 3.98 -6.08 -8.33
CA LEU A 150 3.99 -4.74 -7.75
C LEU A 150 5.26 -4.51 -6.91
N THR A 151 5.70 -5.51 -6.14
CA THR A 151 6.96 -5.47 -5.40
C THR A 151 8.13 -5.21 -6.34
N ALA A 152 8.19 -5.91 -7.48
CA ALA A 152 9.25 -5.73 -8.47
C ALA A 152 9.25 -4.30 -9.07
N ILE A 153 8.06 -3.75 -9.37
CA ILE A 153 7.91 -2.37 -9.83
C ILE A 153 8.38 -1.40 -8.75
N ALA A 154 7.99 -1.60 -7.49
CA ALA A 154 8.38 -0.76 -6.38
C ALA A 154 9.90 -0.78 -6.16
N LEU A 155 10.54 -1.94 -6.31
CA LEU A 155 12.01 -2.07 -6.27
C LEU A 155 12.67 -1.29 -7.41
N MET A 156 12.17 -1.39 -8.65
CA MET A 156 12.69 -0.62 -9.78
C MET A 156 12.50 0.89 -9.60
N GLY A 157 11.33 1.32 -9.13
CA GLY A 157 11.02 2.70 -8.80
C GLY A 157 11.95 3.25 -7.71
N SER A 158 12.23 2.45 -6.68
CA SER A 158 13.19 2.79 -5.63
C SER A 158 14.59 3.02 -6.21
N TYR A 159 15.06 2.13 -7.09
CA TYR A 159 16.38 2.22 -7.70
C TYR A 159 16.52 3.46 -8.59
N SER A 160 15.53 3.73 -9.44
CA SER A 160 15.49 4.93 -10.28
C SER A 160 15.54 6.22 -9.43
N TRP A 161 14.73 6.30 -8.37
CA TRP A 161 14.65 7.49 -7.54
C TRP A 161 15.92 7.71 -6.70
N ILE A 162 16.57 6.64 -6.24
CA ILE A 162 17.87 6.70 -5.57
C ILE A 162 18.93 7.26 -6.52
N LYS A 163 18.99 6.75 -7.76
CA LYS A 163 19.94 7.19 -8.79
C LYS A 163 19.71 8.66 -9.18
N SER A 164 18.45 9.07 -9.29
CA SER A 164 18.05 10.46 -9.57
C SER A 164 18.36 11.42 -8.41
N ALA A 165 18.20 10.98 -7.16
CA ALA A 165 18.58 11.77 -5.99
C ALA A 165 20.11 11.95 -5.89
N GLN A 166 20.89 10.91 -6.20
CA GLN A 166 22.36 10.97 -6.25
C GLN A 166 22.87 11.92 -7.35
N ARG A 167 22.27 11.87 -8.56
CA ARG A 167 22.57 12.80 -9.66
C ARG A 167 22.31 14.27 -9.29
N ASN A 168 21.33 14.52 -8.43
CA ASN A 168 21.01 15.85 -7.90
C ASN A 168 21.85 16.26 -6.67
N GLY A 169 22.86 15.48 -6.28
CA GLY A 169 23.78 15.80 -5.19
C GLY A 169 23.27 15.48 -3.77
N TYR A 170 22.13 14.80 -3.63
CA TYR A 170 21.62 14.37 -2.33
C TYR A 170 22.20 12.99 -1.98
N THR A 171 23.20 12.98 -1.10
CA THR A 171 23.90 11.76 -0.66
C THR A 171 23.04 10.96 0.32
N PRO A 172 22.97 9.62 0.21
CA PRO A 172 22.43 8.78 1.28
C PRO A 172 23.24 8.97 2.57
N LEU A 173 22.56 8.85 3.72
CA LEU A 173 23.03 9.16 5.09
C LEU A 173 24.24 8.33 5.61
N ALA A 174 25.06 7.72 4.77
CA ALA A 174 26.21 6.90 5.18
C ALA A 174 27.60 7.57 4.98
N ALA A 175 27.70 8.70 4.26
CA ALA A 175 29.01 9.26 3.87
C ALA A 175 29.47 10.51 4.65
N ARG A 176 28.84 10.84 5.78
CA ARG A 176 29.27 11.96 6.65
C ARG A 176 29.32 11.58 8.13
N ALA A 177 29.91 10.43 8.42
CA ALA A 177 30.58 10.24 9.70
C ALA A 177 32.08 10.39 9.41
N CYS A 178 32.56 11.63 9.47
CA CYS A 178 33.97 11.94 9.64
C CYS A 178 34.18 12.28 11.12
#